data_AF-A0A4R1WEB4-F1
#
_entry.id   AF-A0A4R1WEB4-F1
#
_cell.length_a   1.000
_cell.length_b   1.000
_cell.length_c   1.000
_cell.angle_alpha   90.00
_cell.angle_beta   90.00
_cell.angle_gamma   90.00
#
_symmetry.space_group_name_H-M   'P 1'
#
loop_
_entity.id
_entity.type
_entity.pdbx_description
1 polymer ?
#
loop_
_entity_poly.entity_id
_entity_poly.type
_entity_poly.pdbx_seq_one_letter_code
_entity_poly.pdbx_strand_id
1 'polypeptide(L)' 'MMTQDTPGTVFPEVGYGLGTMLFLTDLTQTTVGHTGRSPAYSTMLAVIPSRHLAAAILIPDQDRNTEAIMQDLFAAPR' A
#
# COMPACT_ATOMS: atom_id res chain seq x y z
N MET A 1 -9.12 20.37 7.56
CA MET A 1 -7.72 20.42 7.11
C MET A 1 -7.73 20.18 5.62
N MET A 2 -7.45 21.20 4.80
CA MET A 2 -7.44 21.09 3.34
C MET A 2 -6.20 20.31 2.88
N THR A 3 -6.38 19.34 1.99
CA THR A 3 -5.32 18.81 1.14
C THR A 3 -4.88 19.92 0.20
N GLN A 4 -3.69 20.47 0.42
CA GLN A 4 -3.08 21.44 -0.47
C GLN A 4 -2.54 20.70 -1.70
N ASP A 5 -3.05 21.03 -2.88
CA ASP A 5 -2.48 20.58 -4.14
C ASP A 5 -1.03 21.08 -4.22
N THR A 6 -0.07 20.16 -4.09
CA THR A 6 1.34 20.48 -4.26
C THR A 6 1.66 20.29 -5.75
N PRO A 7 1.95 21.35 -6.51
CA PRO A 7 2.32 21.22 -7.92
C PRO A 7 3.77 20.75 -7.96
N GLY A 8 3.97 19.45 -8.14
CA GLY A 8 5.30 18.88 -8.30
C GLY A 8 5.35 17.39 -7.95
N THR A 9 5.19 16.56 -8.97
CA THR A 9 5.60 15.13 -8.96
C THR A 9 4.89 14.25 -7.93
N VAL A 10 3.56 14.16 -8.03
CA VAL A 10 2.91 12.90 -7.69
C VAL A 10 3.34 11.92 -8.77
N PHE A 11 4.15 10.91 -8.40
CA PHE A 11 4.58 9.87 -9.33
C PHE A 11 3.37 9.38 -10.13
N PRO A 12 3.48 9.23 -11.46
CA PRO A 12 2.33 9.00 -12.34
C PRO A 12 1.53 7.72 -12.05
N GLU A 13 1.96 6.91 -11.08
CA GLU A 13 1.33 5.64 -10.67
C GLU A 13 1.00 5.56 -9.16
N VAL A 14 1.39 6.56 -8.34
CA VAL A 14 1.24 6.53 -6.87
C VAL A 14 0.71 7.87 -6.37
N GLY A 15 -0.61 7.96 -6.20
CA GLY A 15 -1.22 9.06 -5.46
C GLY A 15 -0.92 8.96 -3.97
N TYR A 16 -0.77 10.10 -3.27
CA TYR A 16 -0.58 10.13 -1.83
C TYR A 16 -1.53 11.15 -1.18
N GLY A 17 -2.18 10.78 -0.08
CA GLY A 17 -3.06 11.66 0.68
C GLY A 17 -3.43 11.08 2.04
N LEU A 18 -3.58 11.95 3.05
CA LEU A 18 -4.00 11.60 4.42
C LEU A 18 -3.16 10.48 5.09
N GLY A 19 -1.87 10.35 4.75
CA GLY A 19 -1.02 9.27 5.27
C GLY A 19 -1.25 7.93 4.59
N THR A 20 -1.81 7.93 3.38
CA THR A 20 -2.03 6.73 2.57
C THR A 20 -1.49 6.91 1.17
N MET A 21 -0.95 5.82 0.63
CA MET A 21 -0.49 5.64 -0.74
C MET A 21 -1.59 4.95 -1.54
N LEU A 22 -1.76 5.35 -2.80
CA LEU A 22 -2.57 4.66 -3.79
C LEU A 22 -1.66 3.76 -4.61
N PHE A 23 -1.99 2.48 -4.66
CA PHE A 23 -1.34 1.48 -5.49
C PHE A 23 -2.33 1.00 -6.55
N LEU A 24 -1.85 0.70 -7.75
CA LEU A 24 -2.62 -0.08 -8.71
C LEU A 24 -2.30 -1.56 -8.48
N THR A 25 -3.24 -2.29 -7.87
CA THR A 25 -3.21 -3.75 -7.93
C THR A 25 -3.78 -4.17 -9.28
N ASP A 26 -3.11 -5.10 -9.97
CA ASP A 26 -3.51 -5.68 -11.26
C ASP A 26 -3.85 -4.72 -12.41
N LEU A 27 -3.37 -3.45 -12.37
CA LEU A 27 -3.65 -2.36 -13.32
C LEU A 27 -5.13 -1.91 -13.38
N THR A 28 -6.05 -2.61 -12.71
CA THR A 28 -7.49 -2.30 -12.77
C THR A 28 -8.09 -1.95 -11.42
N GLN A 29 -7.40 -2.26 -10.32
CA GLN A 29 -7.91 -2.07 -8.98
C GLN A 29 -7.10 -1.04 -8.20
N THR A 30 -7.81 -0.05 -7.67
CA THR A 30 -7.23 0.88 -6.70
C THR A 30 -7.08 0.17 -5.35
N THR A 31 -5.85 0.14 -4.88
CA THR A 31 -5.49 -0.31 -3.54
C THR A 31 -5.02 0.89 -2.74
N VAL A 32 -5.52 1.03 -1.51
CA VAL A 32 -5.15 2.13 -0.61
C VAL A 32 -4.41 1.54 0.58
N GLY A 33 -3.29 2.14 0.98
CA GLY A 33 -2.46 1.54 2.02
C GLY A 33 -1.27 2.37 2.45
N HIS A 34 -0.36 1.78 3.22
CA HIS A 34 0.90 2.42 3.56
C HIS A 34 1.95 1.35 3.92
N THR A 35 3.17 1.56 3.46
CA THR A 35 4.34 0.74 3.85
C THR A 35 5.06 1.41 5.02
N GLY A 36 5.37 0.66 6.07
CA GLY A 36 6.15 1.16 7.20
C GLY A 36 7.45 0.39 7.32
N ARG A 37 8.57 1.10 7.44
CA ARG A 37 9.88 0.52 7.73
C ARG A 37 10.45 1.11 9.00
N SER A 38 10.95 0.26 9.86
CA SER A 38 11.73 0.62 11.05
C SER A 38 12.91 -0.35 11.18
N PRO A 39 13.94 -0.01 11.98
CA PRO A 39 15.11 -0.88 12.14
C PRO A 39 14.82 -2.30 12.66
N ALA A 40 13.63 -2.54 13.22
CA ALA A 40 13.23 -3.83 13.77
C ALA A 40 12.05 -4.48 13.03
N TYR A 41 11.40 -3.76 12.11
CA TYR A 41 10.15 -4.22 11.50
C TYR A 41 9.97 -3.70 10.08
N SER A 42 9.47 -4.58 9.20
CA SER A 42 8.77 -4.19 7.97
C SER A 42 7.28 -4.41 8.16
N THR A 43 6.49 -3.42 7.73
CA THR A 43 5.02 -3.45 7.83
C THR A 43 4.37 -2.97 6.55
N MET A 44 3.16 -3.46 6.30
CA MET A 44 2.30 -2.93 5.25
C MET A 44 0.84 -3.12 5.62
N LEU A 45 0.04 -2.07 5.46
CA LEU A 45 -1.42 -2.14 5.50
C LEU A 45 -1.93 -1.84 4.09
N ALA A 46 -2.83 -2.68 3.57
CA ALA A 46 -3.45 -2.45 2.27
C ALA A 46 -4.92 -2.87 2.26
N VAL A 47 -5.72 -2.10 1.54
CA VAL A 47 -7.16 -2.30 1.37
C VAL A 47 -7.50 -2.19 -0.11
N ILE A 48 -8.28 -3.14 -0.64
CA ILE A 48 -8.92 -3.08 -1.95
C ILE A 48 -10.42 -2.83 -1.73
N PRO A 49 -10.88 -1.57 -1.78
CA PRO A 49 -12.26 -1.23 -1.42
C PRO A 49 -13.29 -1.94 -2.31
N SER A 50 -13.04 -2.03 -3.61
CA SER A 50 -13.94 -2.69 -4.58
C SER A 50 -14.16 -4.17 -4.30
N ARG A 51 -13.20 -4.85 -3.66
CA ARG A 51 -13.26 -6.28 -3.30
C ARG A 51 -13.64 -6.52 -1.84
N HIS A 52 -13.87 -5.45 -1.06
CA HIS A 52 -14.06 -5.54 0.39
C HIS A 52 -12.97 -6.37 1.07
N LEU A 53 -11.72 -6.19 0.63
CA LEU A 53 -10.55 -6.94 1.11
C LEU A 53 -9.57 -6.01 1.80
N ALA A 54 -9.05 -6.43 2.94
CA ALA A 54 -7.96 -5.76 3.64
C ALA A 54 -6.97 -6.79 4.16
N ALA A 55 -5.69 -6.43 4.19
CA ALA A 55 -4.64 -7.23 4.80
C ALA A 55 -3.60 -6.33 5.46
N ALA A 56 -3.01 -6.85 6.53
CA ALA A 56 -1.93 -6.23 7.26
C ALA A 56 -0.79 -7.23 7.44
N ILE A 57 0.43 -6.79 7.16
CA ILE A 57 1.66 -7.54 7.32
C ILE A 57 2.50 -6.84 8.38
N LEU A 58 2.96 -7.60 9.37
CA LEU A 58 3.90 -7.16 10.39
C LEU A 58 4.96 -8.24 10.53
N ILE A 59 6.20 -7.92 10.16
CA ILE A 59 7.32 -8.87 10.24
C ILE A 59 8.42 -8.25 11.10
N PRO A 60 8.90 -8.92 12.16
CA PRO A 60 10.00 -8.43 13.01
C PRO A 60 11.37 -8.63 12.33
N ASP A 61 11.49 -8.12 11.11
CA ASP A 61 12.67 -8.12 10.27
C ASP A 61 12.53 -6.93 9.31
N GLN A 62 13.56 -6.09 9.22
CA GLN A 62 13.56 -4.84 8.46
C GLN A 62 13.75 -5.03 6.95
N ASP A 63 14.26 -6.19 6.52
CA ASP A 63 14.68 -6.45 5.13
C ASP A 63 13.62 -7.24 4.33
N ARG A 64 12.37 -7.23 4.80
CA ARG A 64 11.28 -7.98 4.17
C ARG A 64 10.59 -7.13 3.11
N ASN A 65 10.43 -7.73 1.93
CA ASN A 65 9.64 -7.14 0.85
C ASN A 65 8.14 -7.35 1.11
N THR A 66 7.56 -6.48 1.93
CA THR A 66 6.13 -6.54 2.29
C THR A 66 5.20 -6.28 1.11
N GLU A 67 5.63 -5.51 0.11
CA GLU A 67 4.86 -5.24 -1.11
C GLU A 67 4.64 -6.51 -1.94
N ALA A 68 5.71 -7.27 -2.18
CA ALA A 68 5.60 -8.55 -2.89
C ALA A 68 4.71 -9.55 -2.14
N ILE A 69 4.87 -9.66 -0.81
CA ILE A 69 4.03 -10.55 0.01
C ILE A 69 2.56 -10.13 -0.06
N MET A 70 2.27 -8.83 -0.04
CA MET A 70 0.90 -8.32 -0.15
C MET A 70 0.29 -8.62 -1.53
N GLN A 71 1.07 -8.48 -2.60
CA GLN A 71 0.65 -8.85 -3.96
C GLN A 71 0.29 -10.33 -4.03
N ASP A 72 1.12 -11.22 -3.49
CA ASP A 72 0.86 -12.66 -3.45
C ASP A 72 -0.43 -12.97 -2.66
N LEU A 73 -0.64 -12.32 -1.51
CA LEU A 73 -1.85 -12.47 -0.69
C LEU A 73 -3.13 -12.05 -1.44
N PHE A 74 -3.07 -11.00 -2.25
CA PHE A 74 -4.23 -10.50 -3.01
C PHE A 74 -4.46 -11.25 -4.33
N ALA A 75 -3.42 -11.89 -4.87
CA ALA A 75 -3.48 -12.76 -6.03
C ALA A 75 -3.95 -14.19 -5.70
N ALA A 76 -3.86 -14.61 -4.44
CA ALA A 76 -4.29 -15.94 -4.01
C ALA A 76 -5.77 -16.20 -4.39
N PRO A 77 -6.07 -17.31 -5.10
CA PRO A 77 -7.45 -17.69 -5.41
C PRO A 77 -8.20 -17.97 -4.11
N ARG A 78 -9.42 -17.42 -4.01
CA ARG A 78 -10.34 -17.69 -2.89
C ARG A 78 -11.24 -18.87 -3.21
#